data_AF-A0A0B8N6Y1-F1
#
_entry.id   AF-A0A0B8N6Y1-F1
#
_cell.length_a   1.000
_cell.length_b   1.000
_cell.length_c   1.000
_cell.angle_alpha   90.00
_cell.angle_beta   90.00
_cell.angle_gamma   90.00
#
_symmetry.space_group_name_H-M   'P 1'
#
loop_
_entity.id
_entity.type
_entity.pdbx_description
1 polymer ?
#
loop_
_entity_poly.entity_id
_entity_poly.type
_entity_poly.pdbx_seq_one_letter_code
_entity_poly.pdbx_strand_id
1 'polypeptide(L)'
;MVNYVIDNIASSKVLDVPNHSTNSGVQIDQWTDNGGLNQQWDLVDAGNGLVKIVNVENKKVLKVRAAQTVNGTAVEQSTDAPGDPSQLWKITNFRHGQVQIFSALGSNNVLDIPGGNASDGVGAQIWDNVSVASESWALIMTDVKILNSITGEVMDLPGFNTTDGTVIGQWDDNGGANQRWRFYPIDVGQ
;
A
#
# COMPACT_ATOMS: atom_id res chain seq x y z
N MET A 1 10.15 -10.12 -3.77
CA MET A 1 9.74 -8.79 -3.27
C MET A 1 8.22 -8.83 -3.24
N VAL A 2 7.61 -8.50 -2.09
CA VAL A 2 6.16 -8.57 -1.92
C VAL A 2 5.62 -7.16 -2.12
N ASN A 3 4.66 -7.01 -3.02
CA ASN A 3 4.02 -5.73 -3.25
C ASN A 3 2.74 -5.64 -2.43
N TYR A 4 2.37 -4.42 -2.07
CA TYR A 4 1.17 -4.13 -1.31
C TYR A 4 0.30 -3.14 -2.06
N VAL A 5 -1.00 -3.32 -1.95
CA VAL A 5 -1.96 -2.24 -2.12
C VAL A 5 -2.28 -1.71 -0.72
N ILE A 6 -2.25 -0.39 -0.56
CA ILE A 6 -2.49 0.29 0.73
C ILE A 6 -3.91 0.86 0.67
N ASP A 7 -4.86 0.14 1.26
CA ASP A 7 -6.30 0.43 1.20
C ASP A 7 -6.75 1.27 2.40
N ASN A 8 -7.45 2.37 2.14
CA ASN A 8 -7.97 3.25 3.18
C ASN A 8 -9.29 2.69 3.73
N ILE A 9 -9.35 2.52 5.06
CA ILE A 9 -10.50 1.91 5.71
C ILE A 9 -11.78 2.74 5.57
N ALA A 10 -11.70 4.07 5.49
CA ALA A 10 -12.89 4.91 5.39
C ALA A 10 -13.55 4.87 3.99
N SER A 11 -12.77 4.66 2.94
CA SER A 11 -13.24 4.79 1.55
C SER A 11 -13.17 3.51 0.72
N SER A 12 -12.43 2.50 1.17
CA SER A 12 -12.06 1.31 0.39
C SER A 12 -11.35 1.65 -0.93
N LYS A 13 -10.67 2.80 -0.95
CA LYS A 13 -9.82 3.26 -2.05
C LYS A 13 -8.37 3.11 -1.66
N VAL A 14 -7.50 3.11 -2.66
CA VAL A 14 -6.10 2.74 -2.47
C VAL A 14 -5.19 3.93 -2.73
N LEU A 15 -4.05 3.94 -2.05
CA LEU A 15 -3.01 4.95 -2.24
C LEU A 15 -2.49 4.89 -3.69
N ASP A 16 -2.55 6.01 -4.41
CA ASP A 16 -2.35 6.09 -5.86
C ASP A 16 -1.34 7.20 -6.21
N VAL A 17 -0.46 6.91 -7.18
CA VAL A 17 0.32 7.95 -7.86
C VAL A 17 -0.51 8.50 -9.03
N PRO A 18 -1.02 9.74 -8.94
CA PRO A 18 -2.02 10.23 -9.88
C PRO A 18 -1.52 10.18 -11.31
N ASN A 19 -2.37 9.63 -12.19
CA ASN A 19 -2.11 9.51 -13.63
C ASN A 19 -0.76 8.83 -13.95
N HIS A 20 -0.30 7.90 -13.10
CA HIS A 20 0.98 7.20 -13.29
C HIS A 20 2.18 8.16 -13.41
N SER A 21 2.10 9.34 -12.78
CA SER A 21 3.15 10.35 -12.95
C SER A 21 4.50 9.84 -12.48
N THR A 22 5.56 10.13 -13.24
CA THR A 22 6.95 9.85 -12.84
C THR A 22 7.67 11.08 -12.30
N ASN A 23 6.97 12.21 -12.11
CA ASN A 23 7.55 13.46 -11.62
C ASN A 23 7.61 13.51 -10.08
N SER A 24 8.68 14.09 -9.53
CA SER A 24 8.75 14.35 -8.09
C SER A 24 7.85 15.54 -7.75
N GLY A 25 7.33 15.58 -6.51
CA GLY A 25 6.48 16.66 -6.02
C GLY A 25 4.99 16.51 -6.33
N VAL A 26 4.62 15.47 -7.10
CA VAL A 26 3.22 15.12 -7.32
C VAL A 26 2.64 14.61 -6.01
N GLN A 27 1.56 15.25 -5.56
CA GLN A 27 0.82 14.82 -4.38
C GLN A 27 0.20 13.46 -4.66
N ILE A 28 0.37 12.53 -3.73
CA ILE A 28 -0.28 11.22 -3.74
C ILE A 28 -1.75 11.41 -3.41
N ASP A 29 -2.63 10.67 -4.06
CA ASP A 29 -4.06 10.69 -3.80
C ASP A 29 -4.57 9.30 -3.44
N GLN A 30 -5.88 9.19 -3.24
CA GLN A 30 -6.56 7.91 -3.27
C GLN A 30 -7.29 7.74 -4.61
N TRP A 31 -7.38 6.51 -5.06
CA TRP A 31 -8.18 6.16 -6.23
C TRP A 31 -8.80 4.77 -6.07
N THR A 32 -9.88 4.53 -6.80
CA THR A 32 -10.49 3.21 -6.92
C THR A 32 -9.45 2.19 -7.40
N ASP A 33 -9.34 1.05 -6.72
CA ASP A 33 -8.39 0.00 -7.08
C ASP A 33 -8.63 -0.50 -8.52
N ASN A 34 -7.62 -0.36 -9.37
CA ASN A 34 -7.65 -0.77 -10.77
C ASN A 34 -6.52 -1.76 -11.12
N GLY A 35 -5.77 -2.22 -10.10
CA GLY A 35 -4.63 -3.13 -10.27
C GLY A 35 -3.37 -2.50 -10.89
N GLY A 36 -3.37 -1.20 -11.17
CA GLY A 36 -2.25 -0.47 -11.77
C GLY A 36 -0.99 -0.49 -10.91
N LEU A 37 0.18 -0.47 -11.54
CA LEU A 37 1.46 -0.45 -10.81
C LEU A 37 1.68 0.87 -10.04
N ASN A 38 0.99 1.94 -10.42
CA ASN A 38 0.95 3.21 -9.70
C ASN A 38 0.22 3.11 -8.33
N GLN A 39 -0.55 2.04 -8.11
CA GLN A 39 -1.26 1.74 -6.85
C GLN A 39 -0.59 0.65 -6.02
N GLN A 40 0.55 0.13 -6.48
CA GLN A 40 1.30 -0.92 -5.81
C GLN A 40 2.57 -0.36 -5.19
N TRP A 41 2.86 -0.80 -3.97
CA TRP A 41 3.90 -0.25 -3.12
C TRP A 41 4.75 -1.37 -2.53
N ASP A 42 6.07 -1.21 -2.58
CA ASP A 42 7.03 -2.03 -1.86
C ASP A 42 7.38 -1.33 -0.53
N LEU A 43 7.49 -2.12 0.54
CA LEU A 43 7.82 -1.64 1.88
C LEU A 43 9.26 -2.03 2.19
N VAL A 44 10.18 -1.10 1.95
CA VAL A 44 11.63 -1.35 2.07
C VAL A 44 12.10 -0.95 3.47
N ASP A 45 12.68 -1.90 4.21
CA ASP A 45 13.27 -1.65 5.53
C ASP A 45 14.35 -0.55 5.45
N ALA A 46 14.22 0.46 6.32
CA ALA A 46 15.15 1.55 6.48
C ALA A 46 15.87 1.50 7.84
N GLY A 47 15.66 0.43 8.63
CA GLY A 47 16.21 0.25 9.96
C GLY A 47 15.39 0.94 11.05
N ASN A 48 15.65 0.58 12.32
CA ASN A 48 14.99 1.14 13.50
C ASN A 48 13.44 1.05 13.49
N GLY A 49 12.89 0.06 12.77
CA GLY A 49 11.44 -0.11 12.61
C GLY A 49 10.79 0.93 11.68
N LEU A 50 11.59 1.62 10.87
CA LEU A 50 11.15 2.53 9.81
C LEU A 50 11.25 1.85 8.44
N VAL A 51 10.39 2.27 7.53
CA VAL A 51 10.39 1.82 6.13
C VAL A 51 10.36 3.00 5.18
N LYS A 52 10.76 2.75 3.93
CA LYS A 52 10.36 3.56 2.77
C LYS A 52 9.19 2.88 2.09
N ILE A 53 8.20 3.67 1.69
CA ILE A 53 7.06 3.20 0.92
C ILE A 53 7.35 3.57 -0.55
N VAL A 54 7.73 2.57 -1.34
CA VAL A 54 8.29 2.74 -2.68
C VAL A 54 7.25 2.36 -3.71
N ASN A 55 6.91 3.25 -4.63
CA ASN A 55 6.01 2.93 -5.72
C ASN A 55 6.63 1.87 -6.65
N VAL A 56 5.86 0.84 -6.99
CA VAL A 56 6.36 -0.29 -7.79
C VAL A 56 6.63 0.11 -9.24
N GLU A 57 5.83 1.01 -9.82
CA GLU A 57 5.97 1.45 -11.22
C GLU A 57 7.22 2.29 -11.44
N ASN A 58 7.39 3.35 -10.65
CA ASN A 58 8.37 4.40 -10.94
C ASN A 58 9.53 4.50 -9.94
N LYS A 59 9.52 3.66 -8.89
CA LYS A 59 10.56 3.56 -7.83
C LYS A 59 10.75 4.82 -6.99
N LYS A 60 9.83 5.78 -7.05
CA LYS A 60 9.80 6.95 -6.16
C LYS A 60 9.20 6.57 -4.82
N VAL A 61 9.49 7.37 -3.81
CA VAL A 61 9.11 7.10 -2.42
C VAL A 61 8.09 8.11 -1.93
N LEU A 62 7.23 7.65 -1.03
CA LEU A 62 6.29 8.48 -0.29
C LEU A 62 7.04 9.46 0.60
N LYS A 63 6.73 10.76 0.49
CA LYS A 63 7.42 11.84 1.17
C LYS A 63 6.45 12.85 1.77
N VAL A 64 6.71 13.32 2.99
CA VAL A 64 6.04 14.50 3.54
C VAL A 64 6.61 15.76 2.91
N ARG A 65 5.76 16.55 2.24
CA ARG A 65 6.18 17.74 1.49
C ARG A 65 6.93 18.72 2.40
N ALA A 66 8.08 19.19 1.90
CA ALA A 66 8.94 20.17 2.57
C ALA A 66 9.34 19.81 4.02
N ALA A 67 9.27 18.52 4.38
CA ALA A 67 9.59 18.00 5.72
C ALA A 67 8.87 18.73 6.87
N GLN A 68 7.62 19.16 6.67
CA GLN A 68 6.82 19.83 7.69
C GLN A 68 6.07 18.81 8.58
N THR A 69 5.71 19.23 9.79
CA THR A 69 4.86 18.46 10.72
C THR A 69 3.52 19.15 10.97
N VAL A 70 3.11 20.04 10.08
CA VAL A 70 1.87 20.81 10.20
C VAL A 70 0.73 19.97 9.62
N ASN A 71 -0.39 19.89 10.34
CA ASN A 71 -1.60 19.22 9.86
C ASN A 71 -2.03 19.77 8.49
N GLY A 72 -2.34 18.85 7.58
CA GLY A 72 -2.69 19.16 6.20
C GLY A 72 -1.49 19.32 5.27
N THR A 73 -0.27 19.05 5.75
CA THR A 73 0.90 18.97 4.85
C THR A 73 0.70 17.81 3.87
N ALA A 74 0.78 18.11 2.58
CA ALA A 74 0.63 17.13 1.52
C ALA A 74 1.68 16.01 1.61
N VAL A 75 1.26 14.80 1.23
CA VAL A 75 2.16 13.67 0.99
C VAL A 75 2.38 13.55 -0.51
N GLU A 76 3.63 13.51 -0.95
CA GLU A 76 4.02 13.52 -2.36
C GLU A 76 4.96 12.36 -2.68
N GLN A 77 5.09 12.01 -3.96
CA GLN A 77 6.20 11.17 -4.40
C GLN A 77 7.47 11.98 -4.62
N SER A 78 8.62 11.41 -4.31
CA SER A 78 9.91 12.03 -4.58
C SER A 78 10.98 10.99 -4.91
N THR A 79 12.06 11.44 -5.54
CA THR A 79 13.23 10.59 -5.76
C THR A 79 13.79 10.15 -4.41
N ASP A 80 14.15 8.88 -4.28
CA ASP A 80 14.74 8.38 -3.04
C ASP A 80 16.02 9.15 -2.67
N ALA A 81 16.04 9.67 -1.44
CA ALA A 81 17.14 10.40 -0.85
C ALA A 81 17.56 9.70 0.46
N PRO A 82 18.65 8.90 0.44
CA PRO A 82 19.13 8.21 1.64
C PRO A 82 19.33 9.15 2.83
N GLY A 83 18.72 8.80 3.97
CA GLY A 83 18.80 9.59 5.19
C GLY A 83 17.83 10.77 5.30
N ASP A 84 16.96 11.01 4.30
CA ASP A 84 15.90 12.01 4.40
C ASP A 84 14.76 11.48 5.31
N PRO A 85 14.57 12.03 6.53
CA PRO A 85 13.54 11.54 7.44
C PRO A 85 12.11 11.83 6.93
N SER A 86 11.94 12.76 5.98
CA SER A 86 10.62 13.02 5.39
C SER A 86 10.13 11.91 4.46
N GLN A 87 11.02 10.96 4.12
CA GLN A 87 10.72 9.77 3.30
C GLN A 87 10.60 8.49 4.12
N LEU A 88 10.71 8.59 5.45
CA LEU A 88 10.66 7.46 6.36
C LEU A 88 9.32 7.40 7.09
N TRP A 89 8.80 6.19 7.21
CA TRP A 89 7.48 5.93 7.78
C TRP A 89 7.56 4.79 8.80
N LYS A 90 6.80 4.90 9.89
CA LYS A 90 6.62 3.83 10.86
C LYS A 90 5.22 3.23 10.69
N ILE A 91 5.15 1.96 10.33
CA ILE A 91 3.88 1.24 10.26
C ILE A 91 3.63 0.56 11.60
N THR A 92 2.49 0.86 12.23
CA THR A 92 2.12 0.30 13.53
C THR A 92 0.80 -0.45 13.40
N ASN A 93 0.76 -1.68 13.92
CA ASN A 93 -0.48 -2.44 14.02
C ASN A 93 -1.51 -1.68 14.84
N PHE A 94 -2.75 -1.76 14.39
CA PHE A 94 -3.90 -1.14 15.01
C PHE A 94 -5.04 -2.15 15.18
N ARG A 95 -6.25 -1.67 15.46
CA ARG A 95 -7.42 -2.52 15.73
C ARG A 95 -7.75 -3.42 14.53
N HIS A 96 -8.06 -4.68 14.79
CA HIS A 96 -8.64 -5.61 13.82
C HIS A 96 -7.85 -5.67 12.49
N GLY A 97 -6.54 -5.90 12.55
CA GLY A 97 -5.69 -6.03 11.36
C GLY A 97 -5.44 -4.74 10.55
N GLN A 98 -6.01 -3.61 10.97
CA GLN A 98 -5.70 -2.28 10.41
C GLN A 98 -4.31 -1.84 10.87
N VAL A 99 -3.71 -0.89 10.15
CA VAL A 99 -2.46 -0.23 10.54
C VAL A 99 -2.62 1.28 10.54
N GLN A 100 -1.73 1.95 11.27
CA GLN A 100 -1.48 3.38 11.14
C GLN A 100 -0.06 3.61 10.60
N ILE A 101 0.09 4.58 9.69
CA ILE A 101 1.35 4.86 8.99
C ILE A 101 1.85 6.24 9.46
N PHE A 102 2.75 6.27 10.43
CA PHE A 102 3.28 7.50 11.02
C PHE A 102 4.44 8.05 10.19
N SER A 103 4.49 9.38 10.04
CA SER A 103 5.68 10.07 9.55
C SER A 103 6.81 9.97 10.57
N ALA A 104 8.05 9.78 10.12
CA ALA A 104 9.22 9.81 11.01
C ALA A 104 9.62 11.23 11.46
N LEU A 105 9.02 12.29 10.92
CA LEU A 105 9.36 13.69 11.24
C LEU A 105 8.82 14.17 12.58
N GLY A 106 7.69 13.61 13.02
CA GLY A 106 6.97 14.02 14.22
C GLY A 106 6.44 12.82 14.99
N SER A 107 6.07 12.99 16.24
CA SER A 107 5.65 11.87 17.09
C SER A 107 4.19 11.43 16.89
N ASN A 108 3.37 12.24 16.23
CA ASN A 108 1.92 12.01 16.17
C ASN A 108 1.29 12.09 14.77
N ASN A 109 1.99 12.59 13.75
CA ASN A 109 1.38 12.75 12.44
C ASN A 109 1.35 11.42 11.65
N VAL A 110 0.19 11.08 11.10
CA VAL A 110 -0.07 9.88 10.31
C VAL A 110 -0.55 10.21 8.90
N LEU A 111 -0.38 9.28 7.96
CA LEU A 111 -0.98 9.34 6.64
C LEU A 111 -2.50 9.35 6.75
N ASP A 112 -3.13 10.37 6.18
CA ASP A 112 -4.56 10.64 6.27
C ASP A 112 -5.15 11.01 4.91
N ILE A 113 -6.42 10.64 4.74
CA ILE A 113 -7.29 11.17 3.70
C ILE A 113 -8.14 12.29 4.29
N PRO A 114 -8.02 13.54 3.81
CA PRO A 114 -8.69 14.69 4.39
C PRO A 114 -10.20 14.48 4.60
N GLY A 115 -10.63 14.54 5.86
CA GLY A 115 -12.04 14.46 6.25
C GLY A 115 -12.72 13.15 5.91
N GLY A 116 -11.97 12.07 5.62
CA GLY A 116 -12.54 10.79 5.18
C GLY A 116 -13.34 10.88 3.88
N ASN A 117 -13.03 11.86 3.02
CA ASN A 117 -13.72 12.01 1.75
C ASN A 117 -13.40 10.83 0.83
N ALA A 118 -14.40 10.02 0.49
CA ALA A 118 -14.25 8.81 -0.33
C ALA A 118 -14.25 9.08 -1.85
N SER A 119 -14.10 10.33 -2.30
CA SER A 119 -14.02 10.66 -3.73
C SER A 119 -12.65 10.28 -4.30
N ASP A 120 -12.61 9.89 -5.58
CA ASP A 120 -11.34 9.68 -6.28
C ASP A 120 -10.57 11.01 -6.41
N GLY A 121 -9.24 10.94 -6.35
CA GLY A 121 -8.37 12.10 -6.55
C GLY A 121 -8.23 13.02 -5.32
N VAL A 122 -8.78 12.64 -4.17
CA VAL A 122 -8.55 13.37 -2.93
C VAL A 122 -7.11 13.13 -2.48
N GLY A 123 -6.31 14.19 -2.45
CA GLY A 123 -4.90 14.14 -2.09
C GLY A 123 -4.66 13.75 -0.64
N ALA A 124 -3.74 12.81 -0.42
CA ALA A 124 -3.29 12.40 0.89
C ALA A 124 -2.48 13.51 1.57
N GLN A 125 -2.56 13.53 2.90
CA GLN A 125 -1.88 14.48 3.76
C GLN A 125 -1.31 13.77 4.99
N ILE A 126 -0.55 14.50 5.78
CA ILE A 126 -0.33 14.13 7.18
C ILE A 126 -1.29 14.89 8.09
N TRP A 127 -1.77 14.21 9.12
CA TRP A 127 -2.64 14.78 10.13
C TRP A 127 -2.31 14.20 11.51
N ASP A 128 -2.62 14.92 12.58
CA ASP A 128 -2.51 14.43 13.94
C ASP A 128 -3.37 13.18 14.12
N ASN A 129 -2.75 12.08 14.55
CA ASN A 129 -3.45 10.84 14.81
C ASN A 129 -4.56 11.03 15.84
N VAL A 130 -5.81 10.92 15.39
CA VAL A 130 -7.01 10.89 16.22
C VAL A 130 -7.74 9.53 16.12
N SER A 131 -7.06 8.54 15.52
CA SER A 131 -7.47 7.13 15.49
C SER A 131 -8.80 6.87 14.76
N VAL A 132 -9.06 7.66 13.71
CA VAL A 132 -10.25 7.55 12.86
C VAL A 132 -10.00 6.66 11.63
N ALA A 133 -11.07 6.31 10.91
CA ALA A 133 -10.99 5.41 9.77
C ALA A 133 -10.20 5.99 8.58
N SER A 134 -10.20 7.32 8.38
CA SER A 134 -9.43 7.97 7.31
C SER A 134 -7.91 7.90 7.51
N GLU A 135 -7.47 7.63 8.73
CA GLU A 135 -6.07 7.47 9.15
C GLU A 135 -5.68 5.98 9.32
N SER A 136 -6.63 5.08 9.06
CA SER A 136 -6.46 3.64 9.23
C SER A 136 -6.38 2.99 7.85
N TRP A 137 -5.46 2.03 7.70
CA TRP A 137 -5.16 1.40 6.42
C TRP A 137 -5.11 -0.12 6.52
N ALA A 138 -5.41 -0.82 5.44
CA ALA A 138 -5.12 -2.24 5.27
C ALA A 138 -3.95 -2.43 4.30
N LEU A 139 -2.99 -3.27 4.66
CA LEU A 139 -1.90 -3.67 3.77
C LEU A 139 -2.29 -4.97 3.09
N ILE A 140 -2.68 -4.90 1.82
CA ILE A 140 -3.14 -6.05 1.06
C ILE A 140 -2.00 -6.54 0.19
N MET A 141 -1.45 -7.73 0.48
CA MET A 141 -0.36 -8.29 -0.33
C MET A 141 -0.90 -8.67 -1.70
N THR A 142 -0.23 -8.24 -2.76
CA THR A 142 -0.61 -8.52 -4.14
C THR A 142 0.51 -9.26 -4.87
N ASP A 143 0.14 -9.95 -5.95
CA ASP A 143 1.06 -10.69 -6.82
C ASP A 143 1.83 -11.83 -6.12
N VAL A 144 1.21 -12.45 -5.12
CA VAL A 144 1.84 -13.50 -4.31
C VAL A 144 1.62 -14.88 -4.92
N LYS A 145 2.66 -15.71 -4.92
CA LYS A 145 2.58 -17.14 -5.23
C LYS A 145 2.68 -17.97 -3.96
N ILE A 146 1.89 -19.04 -3.85
CA ILE A 146 1.98 -20.00 -2.75
C ILE A 146 2.72 -21.23 -3.26
N LEU A 147 3.96 -21.39 -2.81
CA LEU A 147 4.86 -22.47 -3.23
C LEU A 147 4.75 -23.65 -2.26
N ASN A 148 4.51 -24.85 -2.80
CA ASN A 148 4.74 -26.08 -2.06
C ASN A 148 6.24 -26.33 -1.97
N SER A 149 6.82 -26.28 -0.76
CA SER A 149 8.26 -26.44 -0.57
C SER A 149 8.79 -27.85 -0.85
N ILE A 150 7.91 -28.86 -0.92
CA ILE A 150 8.27 -30.24 -1.22
C ILE A 150 8.26 -30.47 -2.73
N THR A 151 7.19 -30.06 -3.42
CA THR A 151 7.03 -30.35 -4.85
C THR A 151 7.66 -29.29 -5.75
N GLY A 152 7.79 -28.05 -5.28
CA GLY A 152 8.21 -26.91 -6.10
C GLY A 152 7.09 -26.32 -6.96
N GLU A 153 5.88 -26.89 -6.91
CA GLU A 153 4.70 -26.42 -7.63
C GLU A 153 4.00 -25.27 -6.87
N VAL A 154 3.29 -24.42 -7.60
CA VAL A 154 2.55 -23.28 -7.03
C VAL A 154 1.05 -23.53 -7.05
N MET A 155 0.33 -22.91 -6.09
CA MET A 155 -1.13 -22.91 -6.08
C MET A 155 -1.70 -22.30 -7.37
N ASP A 156 -2.57 -23.04 -8.04
CA ASP A 156 -3.05 -22.78 -9.40
C ASP A 156 -4.58 -22.95 -9.48
N LEU A 157 -5.26 -22.02 -10.15
CA LEU A 157 -6.63 -22.19 -10.63
C LEU A 157 -6.60 -22.90 -12.01
N PRO A 158 -6.89 -24.22 -12.08
CA PRO A 158 -6.54 -25.02 -13.25
C PRO A 158 -7.25 -24.55 -14.52
N GLY A 159 -6.47 -24.33 -15.57
CA GLY A 159 -6.98 -23.91 -16.89
C GLY A 159 -7.70 -22.55 -16.88
N PHE A 160 -7.41 -21.68 -15.91
CA PHE A 160 -8.09 -20.39 -15.73
C PHE A 160 -9.62 -20.54 -15.54
N ASN A 161 -10.09 -21.68 -15.05
CA ASN A 161 -11.52 -21.95 -14.96
C ASN A 161 -12.16 -21.15 -13.82
N THR A 162 -12.88 -20.09 -14.16
CA THR A 162 -13.57 -19.21 -13.20
C THR A 162 -14.97 -19.70 -12.80
N THR A 163 -15.32 -20.96 -13.11
CA THR A 163 -16.62 -21.53 -12.70
C THR A 163 -16.64 -21.77 -11.20
N ASP A 164 -17.73 -21.39 -10.54
CA ASP A 164 -17.94 -21.65 -9.12
C ASP A 164 -17.76 -23.14 -8.78
N GLY A 165 -17.04 -23.40 -7.69
CA GLY A 165 -16.71 -24.76 -7.25
C GLY A 165 -15.53 -25.39 -7.98
N THR A 166 -14.84 -24.67 -8.88
CA THR A 166 -13.55 -25.12 -9.42
C THR A 166 -12.57 -25.35 -8.27
N VAL A 167 -12.01 -26.56 -8.20
CA VAL A 167 -11.04 -26.94 -7.18
C VAL A 167 -9.68 -26.34 -7.53
N ILE A 168 -9.08 -25.65 -6.56
CA ILE A 168 -7.71 -25.14 -6.65
C ILE A 168 -6.72 -26.30 -6.55
N GLY A 169 -5.75 -26.34 -7.45
CA GLY A 169 -4.70 -27.35 -7.49
C GLY A 169 -3.31 -26.78 -7.26
N GLN A 170 -2.29 -27.59 -7.53
CA GLN A 170 -0.90 -27.15 -7.66
C GLN A 170 -0.39 -27.54 -9.05
N TRP A 171 0.46 -26.69 -9.64
CA TRP A 171 1.06 -26.94 -10.95
C TRP A 171 2.44 -26.28 -11.06
N ASP A 172 3.21 -26.66 -12.07
CA ASP A 172 4.47 -25.97 -12.41
C ASP A 172 4.22 -24.46 -12.59
N ASP A 173 5.11 -23.65 -12.01
CA ASP A 173 5.04 -22.20 -12.12
C ASP A 173 5.25 -21.77 -13.58
N ASN A 174 4.22 -21.15 -14.16
CA ASN A 174 4.24 -20.62 -15.52
C ASN A 174 4.05 -19.09 -15.56
N GLY A 175 3.97 -18.44 -14.40
CA GLY A 175 3.77 -16.99 -14.27
C GLY A 175 2.38 -16.48 -14.65
N GLY A 176 1.43 -17.38 -14.93
CA GLY A 176 0.05 -17.06 -15.29
C GLY A 176 -0.71 -16.37 -14.17
N ALA A 177 -1.69 -15.54 -14.52
CA ALA A 177 -2.52 -14.83 -13.54
C ALA A 177 -3.34 -15.77 -12.64
N ASN A 178 -3.62 -17.00 -13.09
CA ASN A 178 -4.26 -18.06 -12.32
C ASN A 178 -3.37 -18.65 -11.20
N GLN A 179 -2.11 -18.22 -11.11
CA GLN A 179 -1.15 -18.61 -10.07
C GLN A 179 -0.77 -17.45 -9.14
N ARG A 180 -1.43 -16.29 -9.27
CA ARG A 180 -1.11 -15.08 -8.51
C ARG A 180 -2.30 -14.66 -7.65
N TRP A 181 -2.02 -14.50 -6.37
CA TRP A 181 -3.01 -14.37 -5.33
C TRP A 181 -2.85 -13.04 -4.58
N ARG A 182 -3.98 -12.55 -4.06
CA ARG A 182 -4.03 -11.39 -3.19
C ARG A 182 -4.46 -11.83 -1.79
N PHE A 183 -3.74 -11.38 -0.77
CA PHE A 183 -4.02 -11.72 0.63
C PHE A 183 -4.53 -10.51 1.38
N TYR A 184 -5.75 -10.64 1.90
CA TYR A 184 -6.42 -9.66 2.73
C TYR A 184 -6.21 -10.01 4.20
N PRO A 185 -5.94 -9.03 5.08
CA PRO A 185 -5.96 -9.26 6.52
C PRO A 185 -7.36 -9.71 6.96
N ILE A 186 -7.44 -10.66 7.89
CA ILE A 186 -8.68 -11.41 8.19
C ILE A 186 -9.68 -10.64 9.09
N ASP A 187 -9.26 -9.51 9.66
CA ASP A 187 -10.06 -8.74 10.63
C ASP A 187 -10.33 -7.29 10.20
N VAL A 188 -9.91 -6.86 9.02
CA VAL A 188 -10.23 -5.51 8.52
C VAL A 188 -11.71 -5.46 8.13
N GLY A 189 -12.59 -5.26 9.12
CA GLY A 189 -14.05 -5.42 9.02
C GLY A 189 -14.69 -4.68 7.85
N GLN A 190 -14.74 -5.37 6.70
CA GLN A 190 -15.58 -5.04 5.54
C GLN A 190 -17.01 -5.52 5.77
#